data_AF-A0A6J6ZNC2-F1
#
_entry.id   AF-A0A6J6ZNC2-F1
#
_cell.length_a   1.000
_cell.length_b   1.000
_cell.length_c   1.000
_cell.angle_alpha   90.00
_cell.angle_beta   90.00
_cell.angle_gamma   90.00
#
_symmetry.space_group_name_H-M   'P 1'
#
loop_
_entity.id
_entity.type
_entity.pdbx_description
1 polymer ?
#
loop_
_entity_poly.entity_id
_entity_poly.type
_entity_poly.pdbx_seq_one_letter_code
_entity_poly.pdbx_strand_id
1 'polypeptide(L)' 'MINFPSMKTKELIKCLCRYPLCYKIIRQRGSHRTLKSEHYPVLRISYHDSVEISGFRVKKILTQEVGLTEIMAIEVIK' A
#
# COMPACT_ATOMS: atom_id res chain seq x y z
N MET A 1 -4.22 7.70 18.81
CA MET A 1 -3.96 6.59 17.87
C MET A 1 -4.71 6.89 16.59
N ILE A 2 -4.04 6.95 15.44
CA ILE A 2 -4.70 7.28 14.17
C ILE A 2 -5.52 6.08 13.70
N ASN A 3 -6.78 6.29 13.33
CA ASN A 3 -7.63 5.23 12.79
C ASN A 3 -7.42 5.11 11.28
N PHE A 4 -7.07 3.92 10.82
CA PHE A 4 -6.84 3.63 9.41
C PHE A 4 -8.12 3.01 8.83
N PRO A 5 -8.62 3.49 7.67
CA PRO A 5 -9.79 2.89 7.04
C PRO A 5 -9.46 1.52 6.46
N SER A 6 -10.46 0.62 6.45
CA SER A 6 -10.42 -0.53 5.56
C SER A 6 -10.63 -0.05 4.11
N MET A 7 -9.99 -0.71 3.15
CA MET A 7 -10.15 -0.37 1.73
C MET A 7 -9.88 -1.55 0.82
N LYS A 8 -10.36 -1.49 -0.42
CA LYS A 8 -10.08 -2.55 -1.41
C LYS A 8 -8.60 -2.54 -1.78
N THR A 9 -8.07 -3.73 -2.05
CA THR A 9 -6.67 -3.90 -2.50
C THR A 9 -6.35 -3.02 -3.70
N LYS A 10 -7.29 -2.88 -4.64
CA LYS A 10 -7.14 -2.00 -5.81
C LYS A 10 -6.96 -0.52 -5.42
N GLU A 11 -7.64 -0.06 -4.37
CA GLU A 11 -7.55 1.32 -3.88
C GLU A 11 -6.21 1.55 -3.19
N LEU A 12 -5.78 0.63 -2.33
CA LEU A 12 -4.46 0.68 -1.71
C LEU A 12 -3.34 0.77 -2.76
N ILE A 13 -3.41 -0.05 -3.81
CA ILE A 13 -2.41 -0.02 -4.89
C ILE A 13 -2.43 1.32 -5.63
N LYS A 14 -3.60 1.93 -5.85
CA LYS A 14 -3.67 3.27 -6.43
C LYS A 14 -2.97 4.30 -5.55
N CYS A 15 -3.16 4.26 -4.22
CA CYS A 15 -2.47 5.15 -3.29
C CYS A 15 -0.95 4.94 -3.34
N LEU A 16 -0.48 3.69 -3.32
CA LEU A 16 0.94 3.37 -3.40
C LEU A 16 1.59 3.87 -4.71
N CYS A 17 0.87 3.79 -5.83
CA CYS A 17 1.41 4.23 -7.13
C CYS A 17 1.38 5.76 -7.33
N ARG A 18 0.68 6.52 -6.49
CA ARG A 18 0.57 7.98 -6.58
C ARG A 18 1.71 8.67 -5.82
N TYR A 19 1.88 9.97 -6.08
CA TYR A 19 2.73 10.83 -5.27
C TYR A 19 2.23 10.81 -3.80
N PRO A 20 3.12 10.75 -2.79
CA PRO A 20 4.59 10.82 -2.88
C PRO A 20 5.30 9.48 -3.08
N LEU A 21 4.61 8.34 -3.00
CA LEU A 21 5.27 7.03 -2.96
C LEU A 21 5.72 6.52 -4.33
N CYS A 22 5.02 6.90 -5.40
CA CYS A 22 5.39 6.69 -6.80
C CYS A 22 5.80 5.24 -7.13
N TYR A 23 5.19 4.25 -6.47
CA TYR A 23 5.46 2.85 -6.77
C TYR A 23 5.04 2.48 -8.20
N LYS A 24 5.81 1.61 -8.84
CA LYS A 24 5.51 1.03 -10.15
C LYS A 24 5.37 -0.48 -10.01
N ILE A 25 4.38 -1.05 -10.67
CA ILE A 25 4.22 -2.51 -10.74
C ILE A 25 5.26 -3.04 -11.73
N ILE A 26 6.27 -3.74 -11.21
CA ILE A 26 7.35 -4.32 -12.04
C ILE A 26 7.09 -5.79 -12.41
N ARG A 27 6.16 -6.45 -11.70
CA ARG A 27 5.76 -7.83 -11.97
C ARG A 27 4.35 -8.09 -11.47
N GLN A 28 3.57 -8.85 -12.24
CA GLN A 28 2.27 -9.37 -11.82
C GLN A 28 2.13 -10.85 -12.24
N ARG A 29 1.69 -11.71 -11.32
CA ARG A 29 1.30 -13.11 -11.59
C ARG A 29 0.02 -13.40 -10.80
N GLY A 30 -1.10 -13.51 -11.51
CA GLY A 30 -2.41 -13.58 -10.85
C GLY A 30 -2.66 -12.33 -10.00
N SER A 31 -3.07 -12.52 -8.75
CA SER A 31 -3.24 -11.46 -7.75
C SER A 31 -1.94 -10.93 -7.15
N HIS A 32 -0.82 -11.64 -7.33
CA HIS A 32 0.45 -11.23 -6.75
C HIS A 32 1.11 -10.15 -7.60
N ARG A 33 1.36 -8.99 -7.00
CA ARG A 33 2.04 -7.84 -7.59
C ARG A 33 3.32 -7.54 -6.81
N THR A 34 4.38 -7.25 -7.54
CA THR A 34 5.62 -6.69 -6.98
C THR A 34 5.72 -5.23 -7.40
N LEU A 35 5.79 -4.34 -6.42
CA LEU A 35 5.86 -2.90 -6.60
C LEU A 35 7.25 -2.42 -6.22
N LYS A 36 7.82 -1.52 -7.03
CA LYS A 36 9.12 -0.89 -6.78
C LYS A 36 8.97 0.63 -6.81
N SER A 37 9.56 1.30 -5.84
CA SER A 37 9.73 2.76 -5.83
C SER A 37 11.23 3.09 -5.89
N GLU A 38 11.55 4.34 -6.17
CA GLU A 38 12.92 4.87 -6.11
C GLU A 38 13.38 5.06 -4.66
N HIS A 39 12.47 5.50 -3.78
CA HIS A 39 12.81 5.90 -2.41
C HIS A 39 12.36 4.92 -1.32
N TYR A 40 11.54 3.92 -1.69
CA TYR A 40 10.93 3.00 -0.73
C TYR A 40 11.23 1.53 -1.06
N PRO A 41 11.22 0.63 -0.05
CA PRO A 41 11.48 -0.79 -0.25
C PRO A 41 10.54 -1.45 -1.27
N VAL A 42 11.02 -2.52 -1.90
CA VAL A 42 10.18 -3.35 -2.78
C VAL A 42 9.05 -3.96 -1.98
N LEU A 43 7.82 -3.76 -2.45
CA LEU A 43 6.61 -4.24 -1.78
C LEU A 43 6.00 -5.39 -2.59
N ARG A 44 5.54 -6.43 -1.90
CA ARG A 44 4.77 -7.52 -2.52
C ARG A 44 3.34 -7.52 -1.98
N ILE A 45 2.38 -7.33 -2.86
CA ILE A 45 0.94 -7.40 -2.54
C ILE A 45 0.39 -8.68 -3.16
N SER A 46 -0.16 -9.58 -2.33
CA SER A 46 -0.64 -10.91 -2.74
C SER A 46 -2.16 -11.06 -2.62
N TYR A 47 -2.91 -9.96 -2.72
CA TYR A 47 -4.37 -9.94 -2.58
C TYR A 47 -5.04 -9.68 -3.93
N HIS A 48 -6.24 -10.27 -4.13
CA HIS A 48 -7.07 -9.92 -5.29
C HIS A 48 -7.61 -8.50 -5.15
N ASP A 49 -7.81 -7.81 -6.27
CA ASP A 49 -8.26 -6.41 -6.31
C ASP A 49 -9.55 -6.13 -5.53
N SER A 50 -10.45 -7.12 -5.48
CA SER A 50 -11.75 -7.04 -4.79
C SER A 50 -11.66 -7.28 -3.28
N VAL A 51 -10.54 -7.78 -2.76
CA VAL A 51 -10.37 -8.06 -1.33
C VAL A 51 -10.29 -6.75 -0.56
N GLU A 52 -11.14 -6.62 0.45
CA GLU A 52 -11.06 -5.56 1.45
C GLU A 52 -9.94 -5.87 2.45
N ILE A 53 -9.00 -4.94 2.57
CA ILE A 53 -7.89 -5.01 3.51
C ILE A 53 -8.32 -4.21 4.74
N SER A 54 -8.23 -4.83 5.92
CA SER A 54 -8.58 -4.15 7.18
C SER A 54 -7.66 -2.97 7.46
N GLY A 55 -8.18 -1.94 8.13
CA GLY A 55 -7.41 -0.76 8.52
C GLY A 55 -6.12 -1.09 9.29
N PHE A 56 -6.14 -2.11 10.15
CA PHE A 56 -4.94 -2.60 10.83
C PHE A 56 -3.87 -3.11 9.85
N ARG A 57 -4.28 -3.84 8.81
CA ARG A 57 -3.36 -4.36 7.79
C ARG A 57 -2.87 -3.24 6.86
N VAL A 58 -3.72 -2.28 6.50
CA VAL A 58 -3.32 -1.06 5.77
C VAL A 58 -2.24 -0.31 6.54
N LYS A 59 -2.48 -0.03 7.83
CA LYS A 59 -1.49 0.59 8.74
C LYS A 59 -0.18 -0.18 8.72
N LYS A 60 -0.23 -1.49 8.93
CA LYS A 60 0.96 -2.35 8.96
C LYS A 60 1.76 -2.27 7.66
N ILE A 61 1.10 -2.30 6.50
CA ILE A 61 1.78 -2.18 5.20
C ILE A 61 2.50 -0.83 5.11
N LEU A 62 1.80 0.28 5.38
CA LEU A 62 2.37 1.61 5.20
C LEU A 62 3.48 1.95 6.21
N THR A 63 3.35 1.50 7.46
CA THR A 63 4.34 1.85 8.50
C THR A 63 5.46 0.83 8.61
N GLN A 64 5.16 -0.47 8.58
CA GLN A 64 6.17 -1.51 8.79
C GLN A 64 6.81 -2.00 7.49
N GLU A 65 6.06 -2.07 6.39
CA GLU A 65 6.59 -2.59 5.12
C GLU A 65 7.14 -1.47 4.23
N VAL A 66 6.47 -0.31 4.17
CA VAL A 66 6.95 0.88 3.43
C VAL A 66 7.88 1.76 4.28
N GLY A 67 7.68 1.82 5.61
CA GLY A 67 8.52 2.59 6.53
C GLY A 67 8.03 4.00 6.85
N LEU A 68 6.75 4.31 6.60
CA LEU A 68 6.18 5.63 6.90
C LEU A 68 5.89 5.81 8.39
N THR A 69 5.90 7.07 8.84
CA THR A 69 5.26 7.43 10.11
C THR A 69 3.74 7.32 9.99
N GLU A 70 3.02 7.17 11.12
CA GLU A 70 1.53 7.09 11.07
C GLU A 70 0.90 8.34 10.42
N ILE A 71 1.50 9.52 10.62
CA ILE A 71 1.05 10.79 10.04
C ILE A 71 1.23 10.79 8.53
N MET A 72 2.40 10.38 8.02
CA MET A 72 2.61 10.28 6.57
C MET A 72 1.73 9.20 5.94
N ALA A 73 1.57 8.07 6.64
CA ALA A 73 0.77 6.95 6.16
C ALA A 73 -0.70 7.32 5.97
N ILE A 74 -1.31 8.08 6.89
CA ILE A 74 -2.71 8.49 6.74
C ILE A 74 -2.90 9.49 5.59
N GLU A 75 -1.95 10.40 5.37
CA GLU A 75 -2.02 11.36 4.25
C GLU A 75 -1.94 10.68 2.88
N VAL A 76 -1.24 9.55 2.76
CA VAL A 76 -1.13 8.79 1.50
C VAL A 76 -2.45 8.12 1.09
N ILE A 77 -3.31 7.77 2.05
CA ILE A 77 -4.55 7.00 1.81
C ILE A 77 -5.83 7.81 1.98
N LYS A 78 -5.71 9.11 2.22
CA LYS A 78 -6.80 10.07 2.05
C LYS A 78 -7.06 10.32 0.56
#